data_AF-A0A9X7YAV7-F1
#
_entry.id   AF-A0A9X7YAV7-F1
#
_cell.length_a   1.000
_cell.length_b   1.000
_cell.length_c   1.000
_cell.angle_alpha   90.00
_cell.angle_beta   90.00
_cell.angle_gamma   90.00
#
_symmetry.space_group_name_H-M   'P 1'
#
loop_
_entity.id
_entity.type
_entity.pdbx_description
1 polymer ?
#
loop_
_entity_poly.entity_id
_entity_poly.type
_entity_poly.pdbx_seq_one_letter_code
_entity_poly.pdbx_strand_id
1 'polypeptide(L)'
;MKSRLSLASLPRDVLVLLNGPAAYGLKKGEPALFDARTLRLLEFPTFFIRRHYVESGRRASPHTWRDAAFAMASWIEFLADLGIPDLHIAGRPELVAYREMYETGVSPLTKRPYATGTIANRMSVIAAFYERSFEWGWHSDASMRQLSTWSPFRPPLDRSALSHLGRVDRPRYWTDLAPKRRPNKSTIRPFMAAEIPAFLQALGPRATEQISDPRPCRDRLIGDFGLFVGLRNDEIHQLTRCQVERMRPDSAAPAAEQPLSIVGKGRKKRIVAVPNWLVLDALAYITTERAAALLARADCVAEPPDLFLSGLEANAPGRPISHRRFQQVIEEACLRTNLILKENVTDPGTGQIFVRERASHCVHDLRHTYAVLTYWFEKRNGNPEPWKKIQAQLGHAQLTTTINTYLSFVEIFGQHGHLFDARRLLGIEP
;
A
#
# COMPACT_ATOMS: atom_id res chain seq x y z
N MET A 1 9.54 43.15 7.66
CA MET A 1 9.20 41.77 8.08
C MET A 1 9.13 41.65 9.61
N LYS A 2 8.33 42.49 10.26
CA LYS A 2 7.97 42.37 11.69
C LYS A 2 6.46 42.14 11.76
N SER A 3 6.06 40.88 11.70
CA SER A 3 4.79 40.39 12.25
C SER A 3 4.98 38.92 12.58
N ARG A 4 5.85 38.63 13.56
CA ARG A 4 5.82 37.33 14.22
C ARG A 4 4.56 37.32 15.06
N LEU A 5 3.45 36.89 14.45
CA LEU A 5 2.29 36.41 15.18
C LEU A 5 2.73 35.14 15.90
N SER A 6 3.36 35.33 17.05
CA SER A 6 3.52 34.30 18.06
C SER A 6 2.11 33.76 18.30
N LEU A 7 1.89 32.50 17.96
CA LEU A 7 0.85 31.73 18.62
C LEU A 7 1.16 31.85 20.12
N ALA A 8 0.21 32.36 20.90
CA ALA A 8 0.39 32.58 22.33
C ALA A 8 0.70 31.27 23.11
N SER A 9 0.50 30.14 22.45
CA SER A 9 0.96 28.79 22.81
C SER A 9 0.65 27.86 21.64
N LEU A 10 1.33 26.70 21.56
CA LEU A 10 0.96 25.66 20.61
C LEU A 10 -0.44 25.09 20.97
N PRO A 11 -1.30 24.80 19.97
CA PRO A 11 -2.62 24.24 20.22
C PRO A 11 -2.52 22.78 20.68
N ARG A 12 -3.35 22.42 21.67
CA ARG A 12 -3.48 21.04 22.14
C ARG A 12 -4.30 20.14 21.21
N ASP A 13 -5.09 20.75 20.33
CA ASP A 13 -5.96 20.05 19.39
C ASP A 13 -5.73 20.61 17.98
N VAL A 14 -5.23 19.78 17.05
CA VAL A 14 -4.91 20.22 15.68
C VAL A 14 -5.84 19.55 14.66
N LEU A 15 -6.56 20.37 13.89
CA LEU A 15 -7.38 19.89 12.79
C LEU A 15 -6.57 19.81 11.49
N VAL A 16 -6.58 18.65 10.85
CA VAL A 16 -6.02 18.44 9.51
C VAL A 16 -7.15 18.45 8.48
N LEU A 17 -7.25 19.52 7.69
CA LEU A 17 -8.20 19.62 6.60
C LEU A 17 -7.55 19.21 5.29
N LEU A 18 -8.22 18.34 4.52
CA LEU A 18 -7.75 17.91 3.20
C LEU A 18 -8.61 18.57 2.13
N ASN A 19 -7.96 19.32 1.24
CA ASN A 19 -8.66 20.04 0.19
C ASN A 19 -9.42 19.07 -0.75
N GLY A 20 -10.72 19.31 -0.96
CA GLY A 20 -11.59 18.45 -1.75
C GLY A 20 -11.38 18.63 -3.26
N PRO A 21 -11.96 19.67 -3.87
CA PRO A 21 -11.71 20.02 -5.27
C PRO A 21 -10.39 20.80 -5.41
N ALA A 22 -9.73 20.68 -6.57
CA ALA A 22 -8.62 21.59 -6.89
C ALA A 22 -9.20 22.98 -7.20
N ALA A 23 -9.03 23.92 -6.28
CA ALA A 23 -9.59 25.27 -6.37
C ALA A 23 -8.58 26.28 -5.82
N TYR A 24 -8.58 27.50 -6.36
CA TYR A 24 -7.77 28.63 -5.87
C TYR A 24 -6.26 28.32 -5.70
N GLY A 25 -5.68 27.54 -6.62
CA GLY A 25 -4.26 27.16 -6.58
C GLY A 25 -3.90 26.07 -5.56
N LEU A 26 -4.89 25.47 -4.88
CA LEU A 26 -4.72 24.31 -4.01
C LEU A 26 -4.93 23.01 -4.79
N LYS A 27 -4.04 22.03 -4.59
CA LYS A 27 -4.19 20.71 -5.21
C LYS A 27 -5.25 19.89 -4.46
N LYS A 28 -5.91 18.97 -5.17
CA LYS A 28 -6.80 18.00 -4.54
C LYS A 28 -6.02 17.14 -3.53
N GLY A 29 -6.50 17.11 -2.29
CA GLY A 29 -5.88 16.42 -1.16
C GLY A 29 -4.72 17.19 -0.50
N GLU A 30 -4.47 18.45 -0.89
CA GLU A 30 -3.52 19.33 -0.20
C GLU A 30 -3.97 19.55 1.26
N PRO A 31 -3.12 19.26 2.25
CA PRO A 31 -3.47 19.40 3.65
C PRO A 31 -3.22 20.82 4.17
N ALA A 32 -4.07 21.27 5.08
CA ALA A 32 -3.88 22.48 5.88
C ALA A 32 -4.14 22.16 7.36
N LEU A 33 -3.33 22.74 8.25
CA LEU A 33 -3.41 22.50 9.69
C LEU A 33 -4.02 23.73 10.38
N PHE A 34 -4.98 23.50 11.27
CA PHE A 34 -5.65 24.55 12.04
C PHE A 34 -5.63 24.22 13.52
N ASP A 35 -5.59 25.25 14.36
CA ASP A 35 -5.98 25.13 15.77
C ASP A 35 -7.47 24.80 15.83
N ALA A 36 -7.84 23.69 16.47
CA ALA A 36 -9.24 23.25 16.54
C ALA A 36 -10.14 24.25 17.29
N ARG A 37 -9.59 25.01 18.25
CA ARG A 37 -10.37 25.91 19.11
C ARG A 37 -10.57 27.26 18.46
N THR A 38 -9.49 27.83 17.93
CA THR A 38 -9.53 29.17 17.34
C THR A 38 -9.81 29.16 15.83
N LEU A 39 -9.73 27.99 15.19
CA LEU A 39 -9.79 27.81 13.74
C LEU A 39 -8.76 28.66 12.99
N ARG A 40 -7.69 29.08 13.68
CA ARG A 40 -6.57 29.80 13.06
C ARG A 40 -5.66 28.83 12.34
N LEU A 41 -5.22 29.24 11.15
CA LEU A 41 -4.28 28.47 10.35
C LEU A 41 -2.93 28.38 11.05
N LEU A 42 -2.38 27.18 11.16
CA LEU A 42 -1.00 26.95 11.56
C LEU A 42 -0.12 27.16 10.33
N GLU A 43 0.22 28.43 10.09
CA GLU A 43 0.86 28.90 8.85
C GLU A 43 2.16 28.15 8.54
N PHE A 44 3.07 28.06 9.50
CA PHE A 44 4.40 27.49 9.27
C PHE A 44 4.39 25.98 8.97
N PRO A 45 3.74 25.12 9.78
CA PRO A 45 3.59 23.71 9.44
C PRO A 45 2.88 23.48 8.10
N THR A 46 1.83 24.28 7.82
CA THR A 46 1.08 24.18 6.55
C THR A 46 1.95 24.57 5.36
N PHE A 47 2.69 25.68 5.46
CA PHE A 47 3.62 26.13 4.43
C PHE A 47 4.72 25.11 4.17
N PHE A 48 5.29 24.52 5.23
CA PHE A 48 6.29 23.45 5.09
C PHE A 48 5.74 22.27 4.29
N ILE A 49 4.54 21.78 4.61
CA ILE A 49 3.95 20.64 3.91
C ILE A 49 3.71 20.99 2.44
N ARG A 50 3.13 22.17 2.17
CA ARG A 50 2.93 22.65 0.80
C ARG A 50 4.24 22.68 0.03
N ARG A 51 5.25 23.38 0.54
CA ARG A 51 6.52 23.60 -0.14
C ARG A 51 7.34 22.31 -0.31
N HIS A 52 7.39 21.47 0.72
CA HIS A 52 8.27 20.31 0.75
C HIS A 52 7.63 19.03 0.19
N TYR A 53 6.31 18.90 0.25
CA TYR A 53 5.59 17.70 -0.21
C TYR A 53 4.68 17.94 -1.42
N VAL A 54 3.89 19.01 -1.42
CA VAL A 54 2.84 19.23 -2.45
C VAL A 54 3.40 19.84 -3.73
N GLU A 55 4.27 20.84 -3.60
CA GLU A 55 4.96 21.50 -4.71
C GLU A 55 6.17 20.69 -5.18
N SER A 56 6.69 19.78 -4.36
CA SER A 56 7.83 18.96 -4.76
C SER A 56 7.41 17.86 -5.74
N GLY A 57 8.02 17.85 -6.93
CA GLY A 57 7.76 16.81 -7.95
C GLY A 57 8.14 15.39 -7.51
N ARG A 58 8.85 15.24 -6.37
CA ARG A 58 9.32 13.95 -5.84
C ARG A 58 8.26 13.21 -5.02
N ARG A 59 7.27 13.90 -4.45
CA ARG A 59 6.30 13.32 -3.48
C ARG A 59 4.86 13.62 -3.88
N ALA A 60 4.49 13.35 -5.13
CA ALA A 60 3.19 13.74 -5.69
C ALA A 60 1.95 12.98 -5.17
N SER A 61 2.08 12.14 -4.14
CA SER A 61 0.96 11.33 -3.63
C SER A 61 0.18 12.08 -2.54
N PRO A 62 -1.13 12.31 -2.71
CA PRO A 62 -1.98 12.89 -1.66
C PRO A 62 -1.96 12.10 -0.35
N HIS A 63 -1.73 10.78 -0.42
CA HIS A 63 -1.59 9.96 0.78
C HIS A 63 -0.32 10.33 1.56
N THR A 64 0.80 10.57 0.86
CA THR A 64 2.04 11.03 1.49
C THR A 64 1.90 12.42 2.09
N TRP A 65 1.12 13.32 1.47
CA TRP A 65 0.84 14.65 2.02
C TRP A 65 0.03 14.55 3.31
N ARG A 66 -1.02 13.73 3.30
CA ARG A 66 -1.85 13.43 4.47
C ARG A 66 -1.02 12.87 5.62
N ASP A 67 -0.17 11.87 5.35
CA ASP A 67 0.66 11.24 6.39
C ASP A 67 1.64 12.24 7.01
N ALA A 68 2.21 13.14 6.19
CA ALA A 68 3.07 14.22 6.67
C ALA A 68 2.30 15.22 7.54
N ALA A 69 1.07 15.58 7.15
CA ALA A 69 0.22 16.47 7.92
C ALA A 69 -0.18 15.90 9.28
N PHE A 70 -0.57 14.62 9.34
CA PHE A 70 -0.86 13.95 10.61
C PHE A 70 0.38 13.75 11.49
N ALA A 71 1.57 13.59 10.89
CA ALA A 71 2.82 13.55 11.65
C ALA A 71 3.13 14.91 12.28
N MET A 72 2.89 16.01 11.56
CA MET A 72 3.06 17.37 12.08
C MET A 72 2.01 17.72 13.13
N ALA A 73 0.73 17.37 12.92
CA ALA A 73 -0.34 17.60 13.88
C ALA A 73 -0.02 16.95 15.23
N SER A 74 0.31 15.65 15.22
CA SER A 74 0.64 14.95 16.46
C SER A 74 1.92 15.45 17.16
N TRP A 75 2.85 16.03 16.40
CA TRP A 75 4.05 16.66 16.98
C TRP A 75 3.70 17.97 17.69
N ILE A 76 2.84 18.79 17.09
CA ILE A 76 2.37 20.05 17.68
C ILE A 76 1.57 19.78 18.95
N GLU A 77 0.65 18.81 18.92
CA GLU A 77 -0.13 18.40 20.09
C GLU A 77 0.78 17.90 21.22
N PHE A 78 1.77 17.06 20.90
CA PHE A 78 2.76 16.58 21.87
C PHE A 78 3.55 17.73 22.52
N LEU A 79 4.02 18.71 21.74
CA LEU A 79 4.72 19.86 22.28
C LEU A 79 3.83 20.72 23.17
N ALA A 80 2.56 20.89 22.79
CA ALA A 80 1.58 21.61 23.59
C ALA A 80 1.29 20.91 24.93
N ASP A 81 1.28 19.57 24.95
CA ASP A 81 1.13 18.76 26.17
C ASP A 81 2.34 18.86 27.09
N LEU A 82 3.55 18.97 26.53
CA LEU A 82 4.77 19.27 27.30
C LEU A 82 4.85 20.73 27.78
N GLY A 83 3.89 21.58 27.40
CA GLY A 83 3.89 23.00 27.74
C GLY A 83 4.93 23.82 26.97
N ILE A 84 5.44 23.29 25.84
CA ILE A 84 6.34 24.03 24.95
C ILE A 84 5.51 25.06 24.16
N PRO A 85 5.81 26.36 24.27
CA PRO A 85 4.92 27.39 23.74
C PRO A 85 5.07 27.61 22.24
N ASP A 86 6.19 27.19 21.64
CA ASP A 86 6.49 27.43 20.22
C ASP A 86 7.36 26.30 19.61
N LEU A 87 7.14 26.00 18.33
CA LEU A 87 7.96 25.10 17.52
C LEU A 87 9.43 25.56 17.46
N HIS A 88 9.71 26.86 17.56
CA HIS A 88 11.08 27.38 17.50
C HIS A 88 11.95 27.04 18.73
N ILE A 89 11.33 26.60 19.83
CA ILE A 89 12.01 26.30 21.09
C ILE A 89 12.34 24.82 21.18
N ALA A 90 11.54 23.97 20.53
CA ALA A 90 11.73 22.53 20.58
C ALA A 90 13.06 22.12 19.93
N GLY A 91 13.85 21.35 20.68
CA GLY A 91 15.16 20.88 20.26
C GLY A 91 15.23 19.37 20.14
N ARG A 92 16.47 18.87 20.19
CA ARG A 92 16.74 17.43 20.19
C ARG A 92 16.10 16.67 21.37
N PRO A 93 16.06 17.18 22.61
CA PRO A 93 15.44 16.47 23.73
C PRO A 93 13.96 16.14 23.50
N GLU A 94 13.18 17.10 22.99
CA GLU A 94 11.75 16.91 22.72
C GLU A 94 11.53 15.91 21.58
N LEU A 95 12.40 15.91 20.56
CA LEU A 95 12.37 14.93 19.48
C LEU A 95 12.62 13.50 19.99
N VAL A 96 13.55 13.34 20.94
CA VAL A 96 13.84 12.05 21.58
C VAL A 96 12.66 11.59 22.45
N ALA A 97 12.11 12.49 23.27
CA ALA A 97 10.94 12.20 24.10
C ALA A 97 9.72 11.79 23.25
N TYR A 98 9.49 12.46 22.12
CA TYR A 98 8.43 12.11 21.19
C TYR A 98 8.61 10.72 20.57
N ARG A 99 9.83 10.37 20.18
CA ARG A 99 10.15 9.01 19.72
C ARG A 99 9.80 7.98 20.79
N GLU A 100 10.25 8.19 22.02
CA GLU A 100 10.08 7.26 23.13
C GLU A 100 8.61 7.08 23.54
N MET A 101 7.83 8.16 23.49
CA MET A 101 6.37 8.10 23.64
C MET A 101 5.74 7.18 22.59
N TYR A 102 6.15 7.26 21.32
CA TYR A 102 5.62 6.39 20.27
C TYR A 102 6.14 4.95 20.35
N GLU A 103 7.34 4.72 20.89
CA GLU A 103 7.89 3.38 21.09
C GLU A 103 7.15 2.59 22.16
N THR A 104 6.65 3.28 23.19
CA THR A 104 5.85 2.70 24.28
C THR A 104 4.35 2.79 24.03
N GLY A 105 3.93 3.70 23.16
CA GLY A 105 2.53 4.02 22.90
C GLY A 105 1.77 3.00 22.06
N VAL A 106 0.46 2.94 22.30
CA VAL A 106 -0.50 2.14 21.54
C VAL A 106 -1.30 3.04 20.61
N SER A 107 -1.43 2.65 19.34
CA SER A 107 -2.22 3.39 18.36
C SER A 107 -3.71 3.34 18.70
N PRO A 108 -4.40 4.49 18.78
CA PRO A 108 -5.84 4.52 19.03
C PRO A 108 -6.67 3.80 17.97
N LEU A 109 -6.22 3.84 16.71
CA LEU A 109 -6.92 3.25 15.57
C LEU A 109 -6.73 1.74 15.49
N THR A 110 -5.47 1.28 15.62
CA THR A 110 -5.16 -0.14 15.44
C THR A 110 -5.18 -0.93 16.73
N LYS A 111 -5.17 -0.25 17.89
CA LYS A 111 -5.08 -0.81 19.24
C LYS A 111 -3.82 -1.67 19.43
N ARG A 112 -2.76 -1.34 18.68
CA ARG A 112 -1.45 -2.02 18.66
C ARG A 112 -0.33 -1.04 18.98
N PRO A 113 0.81 -1.52 19.52
CA PRO A 113 2.03 -0.72 19.56
C PRO A 113 2.37 -0.17 18.17
N TYR A 114 2.90 1.05 18.12
CA TYR A 114 3.29 1.64 16.84
C TYR A 114 4.41 0.85 16.18
N ALA A 115 4.25 0.53 14.89
CA ALA A 115 5.30 -0.12 14.13
C ALA A 115 6.51 0.79 13.97
N THR A 116 7.72 0.24 14.09
CA THR A 116 8.99 1.00 13.94
C THR A 116 9.06 1.78 12.63
N GLY A 117 8.47 1.25 11.55
CA GLY A 117 8.37 1.94 10.26
C GLY A 117 7.50 3.21 10.32
N THR A 118 6.41 3.18 11.08
CA THR A 118 5.51 4.31 11.31
C THR A 118 6.20 5.40 12.12
N ILE A 119 6.87 5.02 13.22
CA ILE A 119 7.65 5.94 14.04
C ILE A 119 8.74 6.61 13.20
N ALA A 120 9.52 5.83 12.46
CA ALA A 120 10.57 6.35 11.58
C ALA A 120 10.03 7.30 10.50
N ASN A 121 8.84 7.04 9.95
CA ASN A 121 8.22 7.94 8.97
C ASN A 121 7.82 9.28 9.61
N ARG A 122 7.20 9.25 10.81
CA ARG A 122 6.87 10.46 11.57
C ARG A 122 8.13 11.27 11.88
N MET A 123 9.18 10.63 12.43
CA MET A 123 10.45 11.28 12.73
C MET A 123 11.11 11.88 11.48
N SER A 124 11.01 11.21 10.33
CA SER A 124 11.55 11.74 9.07
C SER A 124 10.85 13.02 8.62
N VAL A 125 9.53 13.14 8.84
CA VAL A 125 8.77 14.35 8.51
C VAL A 125 9.19 15.50 9.41
N ILE A 126 9.27 15.25 10.72
CA ILE A 126 9.59 16.27 11.74
C ILE A 126 11.05 16.74 11.60
N ALA A 127 11.99 15.82 11.39
CA ALA A 127 13.39 16.18 11.11
C ALA A 127 13.50 17.07 9.87
N ALA A 128 12.82 16.71 8.77
CA ALA A 128 12.79 17.52 7.57
C ALA A 128 12.15 18.91 7.80
N PHE A 129 11.16 19.01 8.70
CA PHE A 129 10.56 20.30 9.07
C PHE A 129 11.60 21.21 9.72
N TYR A 130 12.36 20.71 10.71
CA TYR A 130 13.35 21.51 11.42
C TYR A 130 14.57 21.88 10.57
N GLU A 131 15.06 20.97 9.73
CA GLU A 131 16.13 21.27 8.79
C GLU A 131 15.74 22.39 7.82
N ARG A 132 14.51 22.33 7.27
CA ARG A 132 13.99 23.38 6.39
C ARG A 132 13.73 24.68 7.14
N SER A 133 13.25 24.60 8.37
CA SER A 133 13.04 25.78 9.21
C SER A 133 14.36 26.47 9.52
N PHE A 134 15.45 25.74 9.72
CA PHE A 134 16.79 26.32 9.83
C PHE A 134 17.24 26.97 8.53
N GLU A 135 17.10 26.28 7.38
CA GLU A 135 17.44 26.85 6.05
C GLU A 135 16.67 28.13 5.73
N TRP A 136 15.41 28.25 6.18
CA TRP A 136 14.57 29.43 5.98
C TRP A 136 14.79 30.52 7.04
N GLY A 137 15.73 30.33 7.98
CA GLY A 137 16.04 31.29 9.05
C GLY A 137 14.94 31.39 10.13
N TRP A 138 14.07 30.40 10.22
CA TRP A 138 12.99 30.31 11.20
C TRP A 138 13.44 29.64 12.48
N HIS A 139 14.37 28.69 12.40
CA HIS A 139 14.98 28.06 13.56
C HIS A 139 16.43 28.54 13.72
N SER A 140 16.83 28.92 14.94
CA SER A 140 18.17 29.44 15.21
C SER A 140 19.14 28.42 15.80
N ASP A 141 18.64 27.31 16.37
CA ASP A 141 19.52 26.27 16.90
C ASP A 141 20.23 25.51 15.77
N ALA A 142 21.57 25.60 15.76
CA ALA A 142 22.43 24.90 14.83
C ALA A 142 22.37 23.37 14.98
N SER A 143 21.99 22.84 16.16
CA SER A 143 21.84 21.40 16.41
C SER A 143 20.75 20.74 15.54
N MET A 144 19.83 21.57 15.04
CA MET A 144 18.68 21.20 14.20
C MET A 144 18.96 21.32 12.69
N ARG A 145 20.13 21.85 12.30
CA ARG A 145 20.54 22.04 10.90
C ARG A 145 20.73 20.71 10.16
N GLN A 146 21.17 19.68 10.87
CA GLN A 146 21.52 18.38 10.30
C GLN A 146 21.01 17.26 11.21
N LEU A 147 19.70 17.00 11.11
CA LEU A 147 19.03 15.91 11.83
C LEU A 147 18.98 14.63 10.99
N SER A 148 19.12 14.78 9.67
CA SER A 148 19.24 13.70 8.71
C SER A 148 20.67 13.60 8.22
N THR A 149 21.20 12.39 8.33
CA THR A 149 22.50 12.04 7.77
C THR A 149 22.33 11.65 6.30
N TRP A 150 23.19 12.22 5.47
CA TRP A 150 23.37 11.79 4.10
C TRP A 150 24.12 10.46 4.09
N SER A 151 23.49 9.41 3.56
CA SER A 151 24.19 8.19 3.20
C SER A 151 24.16 8.03 1.68
N PRO A 152 25.33 7.82 1.03
CA PRO A 152 25.36 7.49 -0.39
C PRO A 152 24.72 6.11 -0.55
N PHE A 153 23.48 6.10 -1.07
CA PHE A 153 22.87 4.86 -1.50
C PHE A 153 23.60 4.39 -2.76
N ARG A 154 24.49 3.41 -2.61
CA ARG A 154 25.02 2.68 -3.76
C ARG A 154 23.88 1.81 -4.31
N PRO A 155 23.37 2.07 -5.52
CA PRO A 155 22.44 1.13 -6.12
C PRO A 155 23.15 -0.23 -6.24
N PRO A 156 22.44 -1.35 -6.03
CA PRO A 156 22.99 -2.67 -6.29
C PRO A 156 23.44 -2.79 -7.76
N LEU A 157 24.43 -3.66 -7.96
CA LEU A 157 25.16 -3.85 -9.21
C LEU A 157 24.25 -4.12 -10.41
N ASP A 158 23.13 -4.79 -10.15
CA ASP A 158 22.09 -5.18 -11.10
C ASP A 158 21.38 -4.00 -11.79
N ARG A 159 21.55 -2.76 -11.30
CA ARG A 159 20.90 -1.57 -11.86
C ARG A 159 21.71 -0.86 -12.95
N SER A 160 23.02 -1.07 -13.01
CA SER A 160 23.90 -0.45 -14.01
C SER A 160 25.21 -1.23 -14.09
N ALA A 161 25.62 -1.64 -15.30
CA ALA A 161 26.93 -2.24 -15.56
C ALA A 161 28.10 -1.31 -15.16
N LEU A 162 27.84 0.00 -15.01
CA LEU A 162 28.77 1.01 -14.54
C LEU A 162 28.46 1.47 -13.10
N SER A 163 27.73 0.69 -12.31
CA SER A 163 27.44 0.99 -10.89
C SER A 163 28.70 1.12 -10.02
N HIS A 164 29.82 0.53 -10.45
CA HIS A 164 31.17 0.72 -9.89
C HIS A 164 31.78 2.10 -10.22
N LEU A 165 31.33 2.73 -11.31
CA LEU A 165 31.93 3.93 -11.91
C LEU A 165 31.03 5.17 -11.77
N GLY A 166 29.72 5.00 -11.50
CA GLY A 166 28.75 6.09 -11.40
C GLY A 166 28.07 6.17 -10.04
N ARG A 167 28.33 7.24 -9.29
CA ARG A 167 27.51 7.68 -8.16
C ARG A 167 26.11 8.06 -8.65
N VAL A 168 25.22 7.08 -8.83
CA VAL A 168 23.78 7.39 -8.89
C VAL A 168 23.30 7.53 -7.45
N ASP A 169 23.70 8.64 -6.83
CA ASP A 169 23.33 9.02 -5.47
C ASP A 169 21.81 9.28 -5.44
N ARG A 170 21.03 8.26 -5.09
CA ARG A 170 19.68 8.51 -4.58
C ARG A 170 19.82 8.81 -3.10
N PRO A 171 19.64 10.06 -2.65
CA PRO A 171 19.84 10.38 -1.25
C PRO A 171 18.86 9.57 -0.41
N ARG A 172 19.40 8.74 0.48
CA ARG A 172 18.61 8.16 1.56
C ARG A 172 18.89 9.00 2.79
N TYR A 173 17.93 9.84 3.13
CA TYR A 173 17.96 10.60 4.36
C TYR A 173 17.60 9.63 5.48
N TRP A 174 18.51 9.43 6.42
CA TRP A 174 18.28 8.68 7.64
C TRP A 174 18.49 9.59 8.83
N THR A 175 17.62 9.50 9.83
CA THR A 175 17.73 10.29 11.06
C THR A 175 18.19 9.35 12.18
N ASP A 176 19.21 9.73 12.93
CA ASP A 176 19.61 9.07 14.19
C ASP A 176 18.50 9.07 15.24
N LEU A 177 17.58 10.02 15.11
CA LEU A 177 16.34 10.13 15.89
C LEU A 177 15.27 9.10 15.53
N ALA A 178 15.38 8.36 14.43
CA ALA A 178 14.42 7.31 14.12
C ALA A 178 14.87 6.00 14.81
N PRO A 179 13.95 5.20 15.37
CA PRO A 179 14.31 3.91 15.89
C PRO A 179 14.99 3.09 14.81
N LYS A 180 16.06 2.37 15.18
CA LYS A 180 16.67 1.38 14.29
C LYS A 180 15.54 0.47 13.82
N ARG A 181 15.26 0.50 12.52
CA ARG A 181 14.39 -0.50 11.92
C ARG A 181 15.08 -1.82 12.19
N ARG A 182 14.58 -2.58 13.18
CA ARG A 182 14.83 -4.01 13.20
C ARG A 182 14.47 -4.48 11.80
N PRO A 183 15.28 -5.33 11.16
CA PRO A 183 14.87 -5.99 9.94
C PRO A 183 13.71 -6.92 10.31
N ASN A 184 12.56 -6.34 10.60
CA ASN A 184 11.30 -7.02 10.53
C ASN A 184 11.24 -7.39 9.05
N LYS A 185 11.61 -8.63 8.75
CA LYS A 185 11.15 -9.31 7.55
C LYS A 185 9.70 -8.88 7.45
N SER A 186 9.32 -8.17 6.39
CA SER A 186 7.91 -8.11 6.03
C SER A 186 7.46 -9.55 6.16
N THR A 187 6.56 -9.84 7.10
CA THR A 187 6.17 -11.22 7.34
C THR A 187 5.34 -11.58 6.13
N ILE A 188 6.01 -12.04 5.09
CA ILE A 188 5.37 -12.58 3.90
C ILE A 188 4.66 -13.81 4.42
N ARG A 189 3.36 -13.90 4.14
CA ARG A 189 2.52 -15.02 4.54
C ARG A 189 1.90 -15.60 3.28
N PRO A 190 2.69 -16.31 2.44
CA PRO A 190 2.12 -17.00 1.29
C PRO A 190 1.05 -17.97 1.78
N PHE A 191 -0.02 -18.11 1.02
CA PHE A 191 -0.98 -19.19 1.24
C PHE A 191 -0.27 -20.53 1.06
N MET A 192 -0.59 -21.48 1.94
CA MET A 192 -0.21 -22.87 1.76
C MET A 192 -1.06 -23.47 0.64
N ALA A 193 -0.51 -24.43 -0.10
CA ALA A 193 -1.21 -25.03 -1.23
C ALA A 193 -2.56 -25.66 -0.85
N ALA A 194 -2.67 -26.22 0.36
CA ALA A 194 -3.91 -26.80 0.88
C ALA A 194 -4.99 -25.76 1.22
N GLU A 195 -4.60 -24.52 1.51
CA GLU A 195 -5.53 -23.43 1.86
C GLU A 195 -6.19 -22.83 0.61
N ILE A 196 -5.48 -22.86 -0.52
CA ILE A 196 -5.89 -22.18 -1.76
C ILE A 196 -7.25 -22.67 -2.28
N PRO A 197 -7.53 -23.98 -2.42
CA PRO A 197 -8.83 -24.44 -2.94
C PRO A 197 -10.02 -23.94 -2.12
N ALA A 198 -9.96 -24.10 -0.78
CA ALA A 198 -11.01 -23.67 0.11
C ALA A 198 -11.19 -22.14 0.07
N PHE A 199 -10.08 -21.39 0.08
CA PHE A 199 -10.09 -19.94 -0.04
C PHE A 199 -10.72 -19.45 -1.36
N LEU A 200 -10.32 -20.06 -2.47
CA LEU A 200 -10.84 -19.75 -3.80
C LEU A 200 -12.33 -20.10 -3.92
N GLN A 201 -12.77 -21.22 -3.35
CA GLN A 201 -14.18 -21.59 -3.28
C GLN A 201 -14.98 -20.61 -2.40
N ALA A 202 -14.38 -20.09 -1.33
CA ALA A 202 -15.02 -19.12 -0.46
C ALA A 202 -15.23 -17.76 -1.16
N LEU A 203 -14.33 -17.36 -2.07
CA LEU A 203 -14.47 -16.11 -2.83
C LEU A 203 -15.68 -16.10 -3.78
N GLY A 204 -16.07 -17.26 -4.31
CA GLY A 204 -17.20 -17.38 -5.24
C GLY A 204 -16.87 -18.23 -6.48
N PRO A 205 -17.85 -18.39 -7.38
CA PRO A 205 -17.68 -19.14 -8.62
C PRO A 205 -16.80 -18.38 -9.62
N ARG A 206 -16.22 -19.10 -10.58
CA ARG A 206 -15.68 -18.47 -11.79
C ARG A 206 -16.82 -17.93 -12.64
N ALA A 207 -16.59 -16.82 -13.34
CA ALA A 207 -17.62 -16.20 -14.17
C ALA A 207 -18.06 -17.12 -15.32
N THR A 208 -17.14 -17.91 -15.89
CA THR A 208 -17.47 -18.91 -16.91
C THR A 208 -18.20 -20.15 -16.38
N GLU A 209 -18.19 -20.38 -15.06
CA GLU A 209 -18.81 -21.54 -14.40
C GLU A 209 -20.05 -21.16 -13.56
N GLN A 210 -20.49 -19.91 -13.65
CA GLN A 210 -21.58 -19.38 -12.85
C GLN A 210 -22.94 -19.88 -13.37
N ILE A 211 -23.26 -21.15 -13.12
CA ILE A 211 -24.51 -21.79 -13.55
C ILE A 211 -25.55 -21.76 -12.42
N SER A 212 -25.15 -22.08 -11.18
CA SER A 212 -26.07 -22.29 -10.06
C SER A 212 -25.69 -21.55 -8.77
N ASP A 213 -24.49 -20.99 -8.69
CA ASP A 213 -24.00 -20.30 -7.50
C ASP A 213 -24.40 -18.81 -7.55
N PRO A 214 -25.23 -18.33 -6.61
CA PRO A 214 -25.71 -16.94 -6.61
C PRO A 214 -24.66 -15.94 -6.11
N ARG A 215 -23.50 -16.39 -5.63
CA ARG A 215 -22.45 -15.49 -5.12
C ARG A 215 -21.80 -14.70 -6.26
N PRO A 216 -21.34 -13.46 -6.02
CA PRO A 216 -20.66 -12.67 -7.03
C PRO A 216 -19.39 -13.35 -7.56
N CYS A 217 -19.27 -13.51 -8.88
CA CYS A 217 -18.04 -14.00 -9.51
C CYS A 217 -16.95 -12.92 -9.52
N ARG A 218 -17.33 -11.64 -9.38
CA ARG A 218 -16.41 -10.51 -9.20
C ARG A 218 -15.38 -10.75 -8.11
N ASP A 219 -15.81 -11.25 -6.96
CA ASP A 219 -14.96 -11.42 -5.78
C ASP A 219 -13.89 -12.49 -6.04
N ARG A 220 -14.26 -13.56 -6.75
CA ARG A 220 -13.33 -14.57 -7.25
C ARG A 220 -12.32 -13.99 -8.23
N LEU A 221 -12.79 -13.21 -9.21
CA LEU A 221 -11.94 -12.58 -10.21
C LEU A 221 -10.88 -11.64 -9.59
N ILE A 222 -11.24 -10.89 -8.54
CA ILE A 222 -10.31 -10.06 -7.76
C ILE A 222 -9.18 -10.91 -7.16
N GLY A 223 -9.53 -12.02 -6.51
CA GLY A 223 -8.56 -12.95 -5.93
C GLY A 223 -7.64 -13.55 -6.99
N ASP A 224 -8.20 -13.92 -8.14
CA ASP A 224 -7.47 -14.57 -9.23
C ASP A 224 -6.41 -13.65 -9.87
N PHE A 225 -6.71 -12.35 -10.08
CA PHE A 225 -5.70 -11.38 -10.52
C PHE A 225 -4.56 -11.19 -9.50
N GLY A 226 -4.87 -11.30 -8.21
CA GLY A 226 -3.86 -11.28 -7.15
C GLY A 226 -2.98 -12.54 -7.17
N LEU A 227 -3.60 -13.72 -7.27
CA LEU A 227 -2.96 -15.02 -7.09
C LEU A 227 -2.24 -15.55 -8.35
N PHE A 228 -2.78 -15.30 -9.54
CA PHE A 228 -2.28 -15.89 -10.79
C PHE A 228 -1.56 -14.89 -11.70
N VAL A 229 -1.72 -13.59 -11.47
CA VAL A 229 -0.98 -12.54 -12.19
C VAL A 229 0.01 -11.82 -11.27
N GLY A 230 -0.23 -11.84 -9.96
CA GLY A 230 0.62 -11.20 -8.96
C GLY A 230 0.48 -9.68 -8.93
N LEU A 231 -0.68 -9.13 -9.28
CA LEU A 231 -0.91 -7.68 -9.28
C LEU A 231 -0.98 -7.11 -7.86
N ARG A 232 -0.59 -5.84 -7.68
CA ARG A 232 -0.84 -5.10 -6.43
C ARG A 232 -2.31 -4.73 -6.31
N ASN A 233 -2.83 -4.54 -5.10
CA ASN A 233 -4.21 -4.10 -4.88
C ASN A 233 -4.59 -2.87 -5.73
N ASP A 234 -3.76 -1.82 -5.70
CA ASP A 234 -3.96 -0.61 -6.52
C ASP A 234 -3.92 -0.91 -8.04
N GLU A 235 -3.14 -1.90 -8.47
CA GLU A 235 -3.03 -2.28 -9.89
C GLU A 235 -4.26 -3.06 -10.35
N ILE A 236 -4.83 -3.93 -9.49
CA ILE A 236 -6.10 -4.62 -9.76
C ILE A 236 -7.26 -3.62 -9.78
N HIS A 237 -7.28 -2.69 -8.82
CA HIS A 237 -8.30 -1.65 -8.71
C HIS A 237 -8.34 -0.72 -9.94
N GLN A 238 -7.19 -0.48 -10.58
CA GLN A 238 -7.06 0.37 -11.77
C GLN A 238 -7.26 -0.38 -13.10
N LEU A 239 -7.59 -1.67 -13.08
CA LEU A 239 -7.91 -2.40 -14.31
C LEU A 239 -9.18 -1.82 -14.93
N THR A 240 -9.16 -1.73 -16.26
CA THR A 240 -10.27 -1.18 -17.05
C THR A 240 -10.86 -2.26 -17.95
N ARG A 241 -12.17 -2.17 -18.26
CA ARG A 241 -12.81 -3.12 -19.18
C ARG A 241 -12.13 -3.15 -20.55
N CYS A 242 -11.73 -1.96 -21.04
CA CYS A 242 -11.11 -1.79 -22.34
C CYS A 242 -9.78 -2.56 -22.46
N GLN A 243 -9.05 -2.76 -21.36
CA GLN A 243 -7.83 -3.57 -21.38
C GLN A 243 -8.14 -5.05 -21.66
N VAL A 244 -9.23 -5.58 -21.09
CA VAL A 244 -9.66 -6.97 -21.24
C VAL A 244 -10.30 -7.20 -22.61
N GLU A 245 -11.22 -6.33 -23.03
CA GLU A 245 -11.94 -6.44 -24.32
C GLU A 245 -11.02 -6.38 -25.55
N ARG A 246 -9.83 -5.81 -25.41
CA ARG A 246 -8.81 -5.76 -26.48
C ARG A 246 -8.00 -7.05 -26.59
N MET A 247 -8.00 -7.90 -25.58
CA MET A 247 -7.31 -9.19 -25.61
C MET A 247 -8.04 -10.17 -26.53
N ARG A 248 -7.32 -11.18 -27.01
CA ARG A 248 -7.85 -12.24 -27.86
C ARG A 248 -7.45 -13.59 -27.25
N PRO A 249 -8.11 -14.01 -26.16
CA PRO A 249 -7.79 -15.27 -25.52
C PRO A 249 -8.18 -16.45 -26.43
N ASP A 250 -7.33 -17.47 -26.45
CA ASP A 250 -7.63 -18.74 -27.11
C ASP A 250 -8.20 -19.71 -26.07
N SER A 251 -9.45 -20.13 -26.27
CA SER A 251 -10.12 -21.09 -25.40
C SER A 251 -9.53 -22.49 -25.50
N ALA A 252 -8.85 -22.83 -26.61
CA ALA A 252 -8.17 -24.12 -26.77
C ALA A 252 -6.84 -24.16 -26.00
N ALA A 253 -6.27 -23.00 -25.67
CA ALA A 253 -5.02 -22.88 -24.92
C ALA A 253 -5.21 -22.06 -23.63
N PRO A 254 -5.96 -22.56 -22.63
CA PRO A 254 -6.33 -21.80 -21.42
C PRO A 254 -5.12 -21.32 -20.59
N ALA A 255 -4.01 -22.06 -20.62
CA ALA A 255 -2.78 -21.71 -19.91
C ALA A 255 -1.86 -20.74 -20.67
N ALA A 256 -2.12 -20.48 -21.96
CA ALA A 256 -1.35 -19.51 -22.74
C ALA A 256 -1.57 -18.08 -22.21
N GLU A 257 -0.55 -17.24 -22.33
CA GLU A 257 -0.49 -15.93 -21.67
C GLU A 257 -0.72 -14.79 -22.68
N GLN A 258 -1.55 -13.82 -22.29
CA GLN A 258 -1.82 -12.57 -23.01
C GLN A 258 -1.09 -11.41 -22.34
N PRO A 259 -0.58 -10.44 -23.10
CA PRO A 259 0.06 -9.26 -22.55
C PRO A 259 -0.95 -8.25 -22.00
N LEU A 260 -0.80 -7.83 -20.75
CA LEU A 260 -1.58 -6.78 -20.10
C LEU A 260 -0.67 -5.61 -19.68
N SER A 261 -0.97 -4.40 -20.15
CA SER A 261 -0.23 -3.19 -19.73
C SER A 261 -0.73 -2.68 -18.38
N ILE A 262 0.17 -2.54 -17.40
CA ILE A 262 -0.11 -2.08 -16.05
C ILE A 262 0.68 -0.81 -15.74
N VAL A 263 0.04 0.16 -15.08
CA VAL A 263 0.69 1.33 -14.52
C VAL A 263 1.01 1.06 -13.05
N GLY A 264 2.27 0.74 -12.75
CA GLY A 264 2.72 0.45 -11.40
C GLY A 264 3.11 1.70 -10.59
N LYS A 265 3.63 1.46 -9.38
CA LYS A 265 4.10 2.50 -8.45
C LYS A 265 5.06 3.48 -9.14
N GLY A 266 4.79 4.78 -8.97
CA GLY A 266 5.57 5.85 -9.61
C GLY A 266 5.25 6.02 -11.10
N ARG A 267 4.05 5.61 -11.54
CA ARG A 267 3.57 5.68 -12.94
C ARG A 267 4.43 4.91 -13.94
N LYS A 268 5.12 3.87 -13.48
CA LYS A 268 5.95 3.03 -14.35
C LYS A 268 5.09 2.01 -15.08
N LYS A 269 5.05 2.10 -16.40
CA LYS A 269 4.36 1.11 -17.23
C LYS A 269 5.17 -0.17 -17.30
N ARG A 270 4.51 -1.32 -17.21
CA ARG A 270 5.07 -2.64 -17.52
C ARG A 270 4.02 -3.51 -18.19
N ILE A 271 4.48 -4.54 -18.89
CA ILE A 271 3.61 -5.58 -19.43
C ILE A 271 3.68 -6.78 -18.49
N VAL A 272 2.53 -7.32 -18.13
CA VAL A 272 2.40 -8.54 -17.33
C VAL A 272 1.71 -9.60 -18.17
N ALA A 273 2.04 -10.86 -17.92
CA ALA A 273 1.38 -12.00 -18.53
C ALA A 273 0.11 -12.36 -17.76
N VAL A 274 -1.01 -12.54 -18.47
CA VAL A 274 -2.31 -12.97 -17.92
C VAL A 274 -2.77 -14.22 -18.66
N PRO A 275 -3.12 -15.32 -17.98
CA PRO A 275 -3.52 -16.54 -18.66
C PRO A 275 -4.88 -16.40 -19.35
N ASN A 276 -5.07 -17.09 -20.49
CA ASN A 276 -6.28 -17.03 -21.31
C ASN A 276 -7.56 -17.36 -20.53
N TRP A 277 -7.52 -18.36 -19.63
CA TRP A 277 -8.68 -18.71 -18.80
C TRP A 277 -9.17 -17.52 -17.95
N LEU A 278 -8.24 -16.72 -17.41
CA LEU A 278 -8.57 -15.57 -16.57
C LEU A 278 -9.12 -14.40 -17.40
N VAL A 279 -8.63 -14.25 -18.64
CA VAL A 279 -9.19 -13.29 -19.59
C VAL A 279 -10.61 -13.68 -19.97
N LEU A 280 -10.87 -14.98 -20.22
CA LEU A 280 -12.21 -15.48 -20.52
C LEU A 280 -13.18 -15.26 -19.35
N ASP A 281 -12.74 -15.52 -18.11
CA ASP A 281 -13.53 -15.20 -16.91
C ASP A 281 -13.81 -13.70 -16.79
N ALA A 282 -12.82 -12.84 -17.04
CA ALA A 282 -13.02 -11.40 -17.02
C ALA A 282 -14.00 -10.92 -18.10
N LEU A 283 -13.95 -11.50 -19.31
CA LEU A 283 -14.91 -11.22 -20.38
C LEU A 283 -16.32 -11.69 -20.02
N ALA A 284 -16.47 -12.88 -19.45
CA ALA A 284 -17.75 -13.41 -18.98
C ALA A 284 -18.34 -12.49 -17.89
N TYR A 285 -17.53 -12.05 -16.92
CA TYR A 285 -17.95 -11.08 -15.91
C TYR A 285 -18.43 -9.74 -16.52
N ILE A 286 -17.72 -9.24 -17.54
CA ILE A 286 -18.09 -8.00 -18.24
C ILE A 286 -19.48 -8.11 -18.89
N THR A 287 -19.77 -9.24 -19.54
CA THR A 287 -21.02 -9.45 -20.27
C THR A 287 -22.19 -9.89 -19.39
N THR A 288 -21.93 -10.42 -18.19
CA THR A 288 -22.95 -10.90 -17.26
C THR A 288 -23.11 -9.97 -16.05
N GLU A 289 -22.48 -10.27 -14.91
CA GLU A 289 -22.68 -9.60 -13.62
C GLU A 289 -22.44 -8.09 -13.71
N ARG A 290 -21.38 -7.66 -14.41
CA ARG A 290 -21.07 -6.24 -14.59
C ARG A 290 -22.12 -5.52 -15.43
N ALA A 291 -22.58 -6.14 -16.51
CA ALA A 291 -23.64 -5.59 -17.35
C ALA A 291 -24.96 -5.47 -16.58
N ALA A 292 -25.33 -6.48 -15.80
CA ALA A 292 -26.51 -6.44 -14.93
C ALA A 292 -26.42 -5.31 -13.88
N ALA A 293 -25.27 -5.13 -13.25
CA ALA A 293 -25.05 -4.05 -12.30
C ALA A 293 -25.17 -2.65 -12.92
N LEU A 294 -24.77 -2.49 -14.19
CA LEU A 294 -24.95 -1.24 -14.93
C LEU A 294 -26.40 -0.98 -15.29
N LEU A 295 -27.16 -2.01 -15.66
CA LEU A 295 -28.60 -1.89 -15.94
C LEU A 295 -29.39 -1.51 -14.68
N ALA A 296 -28.99 -2.00 -13.51
CA ALA A 296 -29.60 -1.66 -12.23
C ALA A 296 -29.19 -0.29 -11.69
N ARG A 297 -28.29 0.43 -12.36
CA ARG A 297 -27.79 1.72 -11.89
C ARG A 297 -28.83 2.82 -12.17
N ALA A 298 -29.30 3.45 -11.10
CA ALA A 298 -30.29 4.54 -11.18
C ALA A 298 -29.77 5.81 -11.91
N ASP A 299 -28.45 6.04 -11.87
CA ASP A 299 -27.83 7.24 -12.45
C ASP A 299 -27.43 7.01 -13.93
N CYS A 300 -27.92 7.84 -14.86
CA CYS A 300 -27.57 7.81 -16.30
C CYS A 300 -26.23 8.50 -16.64
N VAL A 301 -25.20 8.37 -15.80
CA VAL A 301 -23.86 8.90 -16.08
C VAL A 301 -23.18 8.06 -17.19
N ALA A 302 -22.10 8.53 -17.79
CA ALA A 302 -21.27 7.67 -18.64
C ALA A 302 -20.88 6.36 -17.90
N GLU A 303 -20.70 5.29 -18.67
CA GLU A 303 -20.26 4.00 -18.13
C GLU A 303 -18.86 4.15 -17.50
N PRO A 304 -18.61 3.65 -16.28
CA PRO A 304 -17.29 3.75 -15.67
C PRO A 304 -16.30 2.86 -16.43
N PRO A 305 -15.07 3.32 -16.71
CA PRO A 305 -14.07 2.53 -17.41
C PRO A 305 -13.53 1.38 -16.56
N ASP A 306 -13.69 1.46 -15.23
CA ASP A 306 -13.25 0.48 -14.25
C ASP A 306 -13.79 -0.92 -14.57
N LEU A 307 -12.93 -1.93 -14.44
CA LEU A 307 -13.30 -3.32 -14.63
C LEU A 307 -14.29 -3.75 -13.55
N PHE A 308 -13.98 -3.50 -12.27
CA PHE A 308 -14.74 -4.00 -11.13
C PHE A 308 -15.77 -2.98 -10.61
N LEU A 309 -17.04 -3.35 -10.66
CA LEU A 309 -18.16 -2.54 -10.17
C LEU A 309 -18.83 -3.19 -8.94
N SER A 310 -19.53 -2.38 -8.14
CA SER A 310 -20.49 -2.88 -7.15
C SER A 310 -21.60 -3.65 -7.85
N GLY A 311 -21.93 -4.84 -7.32
CA GLY A 311 -22.95 -5.71 -7.89
C GLY A 311 -24.35 -5.35 -7.41
N LEU A 312 -25.32 -6.19 -7.74
CA LEU A 312 -26.73 -6.02 -7.40
C LEU A 312 -27.01 -6.09 -5.89
N GLU A 313 -26.09 -6.70 -5.13
CA GLU A 313 -26.15 -6.80 -3.67
C GLU A 313 -25.89 -5.46 -2.97
N ALA A 314 -25.37 -4.45 -3.68
CA ALA A 314 -25.01 -3.17 -3.09
C ALA A 314 -26.15 -2.15 -3.14
N ASN A 315 -26.18 -1.22 -2.19
CA ASN A 315 -27.14 -0.10 -2.16
C ASN A 315 -27.07 0.80 -3.41
N ALA A 316 -25.91 0.84 -4.08
CA ALA A 316 -25.71 1.57 -5.32
C ALA A 316 -24.95 0.67 -6.32
N PRO A 317 -25.66 -0.20 -7.07
CA PRO A 317 -25.07 -1.06 -8.08
C PRO A 317 -24.42 -0.26 -9.22
N GLY A 318 -23.43 -0.85 -9.88
CA GLY A 318 -22.80 -0.27 -11.08
C GLY A 318 -21.85 0.90 -10.82
N ARG A 319 -21.47 1.14 -9.55
CA ARG A 319 -20.43 2.12 -9.17
C ARG A 319 -19.07 1.43 -9.06
N PRO A 320 -17.94 2.11 -9.35
CA PRO A 320 -16.61 1.54 -9.12
C PRO A 320 -16.46 1.10 -7.66
N ILE A 321 -15.97 -0.12 -7.46
CA ILE A 321 -15.80 -0.64 -6.10
C ILE A 321 -14.71 0.16 -5.38
N SER A 322 -14.85 0.33 -4.06
CA SER A 322 -13.83 1.03 -3.28
C SER A 322 -12.60 0.16 -3.00
N HIS A 323 -11.45 0.80 -2.82
CA HIS A 323 -10.21 0.12 -2.44
C HIS A 323 -10.33 -0.68 -1.12
N ARG A 324 -11.19 -0.20 -0.20
CA ARG A 324 -11.51 -0.89 1.05
C ARG A 324 -12.31 -2.16 0.79
N ARG A 325 -13.29 -2.13 -0.12
CA ARG A 325 -14.10 -3.31 -0.43
C ARG A 325 -13.24 -4.43 -1.01
N PHE A 326 -12.27 -4.12 -1.87
CA PHE A 326 -11.27 -5.08 -2.35
C PHE A 326 -10.57 -5.85 -1.22
N GLN A 327 -10.15 -5.14 -0.16
CA GLN A 327 -9.50 -5.75 0.99
C GLN A 327 -10.50 -6.60 1.79
N GLN A 328 -11.71 -6.08 2.01
CA GLN A 328 -12.77 -6.78 2.72
C GLN A 328 -13.18 -8.09 2.05
N VAL A 329 -13.20 -8.14 0.72
CA VAL A 329 -13.51 -9.39 -0.02
C VAL A 329 -12.55 -10.52 0.37
N ILE A 330 -11.25 -10.23 0.42
CA ILE A 330 -10.23 -11.22 0.81
C ILE A 330 -10.32 -11.54 2.31
N GLU A 331 -10.55 -10.52 3.15
CA GLU A 331 -10.71 -10.72 4.60
C GLU A 331 -11.91 -11.61 4.92
N GLU A 332 -13.07 -11.33 4.30
CA GLU A 332 -14.30 -12.12 4.45
C GLU A 332 -14.10 -13.56 3.99
N ALA A 333 -13.41 -13.78 2.86
CA ALA A 333 -13.10 -15.13 2.39
C ALA A 333 -12.21 -15.90 3.39
N CYS A 334 -11.17 -15.26 3.93
CA CYS A 334 -10.32 -15.88 4.96
C CYS A 334 -11.10 -16.22 6.23
N LEU A 335 -11.99 -15.34 6.67
CA LEU A 335 -12.85 -15.58 7.84
C LEU A 335 -13.79 -16.77 7.61
N ARG A 336 -14.41 -16.88 6.42
CA ARG A 336 -15.29 -18.01 6.06
C ARG A 336 -14.55 -19.36 6.08
N THR A 337 -13.25 -19.36 5.79
CA THR A 337 -12.42 -20.58 5.76
C THR A 337 -11.63 -20.81 7.04
N ASN A 338 -11.94 -20.07 8.12
CA ASN A 338 -11.21 -20.14 9.39
C ASN A 338 -9.69 -19.88 9.26
N LEU A 339 -9.27 -19.14 8.23
CA LEU A 339 -7.91 -18.65 8.03
C LEU A 339 -7.74 -17.37 8.86
N ILE A 340 -7.63 -17.56 10.18
CA ILE A 340 -7.64 -16.47 11.16
C ILE A 340 -6.36 -16.42 11.99
N LEU A 341 -5.97 -15.22 12.38
CA LEU A 341 -4.95 -14.95 13.38
C LEU A 341 -5.61 -14.35 14.61
N LYS A 342 -5.30 -14.95 15.76
CA LYS A 342 -5.65 -14.42 17.08
C LYS A 342 -4.52 -13.49 17.52
N GLU A 343 -4.85 -12.24 17.79
CA GLU A 343 -3.89 -11.25 18.24
C GLU A 343 -4.38 -10.56 19.51
N ASN A 344 -3.46 -10.37 20.45
CA ASN A 344 -3.69 -9.56 21.64
C ASN A 344 -3.66 -8.08 21.23
N VAL A 345 -4.74 -7.37 21.49
CA VAL A 345 -4.86 -5.92 21.29
C VAL A 345 -5.11 -5.25 22.62
N THR A 346 -4.54 -4.06 22.79
CA THR A 346 -4.60 -3.31 24.04
C THR A 346 -5.50 -2.10 23.83
N ASP A 347 -6.49 -1.92 24.69
CA ASP A 347 -7.26 -0.69 24.69
C ASP A 347 -6.43 0.45 25.31
N PRO A 348 -6.11 1.52 24.57
CA PRO A 348 -5.31 2.64 25.08
C PRO A 348 -5.97 3.41 26.23
N GLY A 349 -7.30 3.34 26.40
CA GLY A 349 -7.99 4.03 27.48
C GLY A 349 -7.95 3.27 28.82
N THR A 350 -8.09 1.95 28.77
CA THR A 350 -8.23 1.09 29.96
C THR A 350 -6.99 0.23 30.24
N GLY A 351 -6.07 0.11 29.28
CA GLY A 351 -4.94 -0.81 29.33
C GLY A 351 -5.33 -2.29 29.22
N GLN A 352 -6.61 -2.61 29.07
CA GLN A 352 -7.09 -3.99 29.01
C GLN A 352 -6.66 -4.66 27.70
N ILE A 353 -6.22 -5.90 27.82
CA ILE A 353 -5.83 -6.74 26.69
C ILE A 353 -6.99 -7.65 26.34
N PHE A 354 -7.41 -7.64 25.08
CA PHE A 354 -8.41 -8.55 24.54
C PHE A 354 -7.89 -9.26 23.29
N VAL A 355 -8.40 -10.47 23.04
CA VAL A 355 -8.05 -11.24 21.83
C VAL A 355 -8.96 -10.79 20.70
N ARG A 356 -8.36 -10.34 19.60
CA ARG A 356 -9.07 -10.03 18.36
C ARG A 356 -8.70 -11.03 17.29
N GLU A 357 -9.72 -11.59 16.65
CA GLU A 357 -9.57 -12.40 15.45
C GLU A 357 -9.49 -11.49 14.21
N ARG A 358 -8.58 -11.82 13.30
CA ARG A 358 -8.46 -11.18 11.99
C ARG A 358 -8.11 -12.19 10.93
N ALA A 359 -8.38 -11.87 9.67
CA ALA A 359 -7.89 -12.66 8.54
C ALA A 359 -6.37 -12.85 8.61
N SER A 360 -5.92 -14.10 8.39
CA SER A 360 -4.49 -14.43 8.39
C SER A 360 -3.74 -13.86 7.19
N HIS A 361 -4.45 -13.69 6.07
CA HIS A 361 -3.94 -13.18 4.81
C HIS A 361 -4.66 -11.90 4.36
N CYS A 362 -3.99 -11.14 3.49
CA CYS A 362 -4.53 -9.98 2.80
C CYS A 362 -4.28 -10.05 1.29
N VAL A 363 -4.79 -9.09 0.52
CA VAL A 363 -4.57 -9.02 -0.94
C VAL A 363 -3.07 -9.07 -1.30
N HIS A 364 -2.20 -8.47 -0.48
CA HIS A 364 -0.76 -8.46 -0.76
C HIS A 364 -0.13 -9.86 -0.61
N ASP A 365 -0.71 -10.71 0.23
CA ASP A 365 -0.25 -12.09 0.42
C ASP A 365 -0.56 -12.97 -0.81
N LEU A 366 -1.61 -12.68 -1.58
CA LEU A 366 -1.86 -13.35 -2.86
C LEU A 366 -0.72 -13.11 -3.85
N ARG A 367 -0.22 -11.87 -3.92
CA ARG A 367 0.93 -11.52 -4.74
C ARG A 367 2.22 -12.20 -4.26
N HIS A 368 2.38 -12.35 -2.96
CA HIS A 368 3.50 -13.12 -2.41
C HIS A 368 3.40 -14.60 -2.75
N THR A 369 2.19 -15.16 -2.67
CA THR A 369 1.88 -16.54 -3.05
C THR A 369 2.18 -16.78 -4.53
N TYR A 370 1.75 -15.88 -5.41
CA TYR A 370 2.10 -15.90 -6.84
C TYR A 370 3.61 -16.02 -7.05
N ALA A 371 4.41 -15.19 -6.38
CA ALA A 371 5.86 -15.18 -6.54
C ALA A 371 6.51 -16.51 -6.14
N VAL A 372 6.08 -17.08 -5.00
CA VAL A 372 6.61 -18.35 -4.49
C VAL A 372 6.20 -19.51 -5.39
N LEU A 373 4.93 -19.61 -5.79
CA LEU A 373 4.44 -20.69 -6.65
C LEU A 373 5.06 -20.63 -8.05
N THR A 374 5.14 -19.43 -8.63
CA THR A 374 5.74 -19.23 -9.96
C THR A 374 7.21 -19.61 -9.96
N TYR A 375 7.96 -19.29 -8.89
CA TYR A 375 9.36 -19.69 -8.80
C TYR A 375 9.52 -21.21 -8.92
N TRP A 376 8.73 -21.96 -8.16
CA TRP A 376 8.81 -23.41 -8.15
C TRP A 376 8.32 -24.03 -9.46
N PHE A 377 7.28 -23.47 -10.07
CA PHE A 377 6.81 -23.88 -11.38
C PHE A 377 7.88 -23.70 -12.46
N GLU A 378 8.48 -22.52 -12.56
CA GLU A 378 9.54 -22.23 -13.53
C GLU A 378 10.78 -23.10 -13.30
N LYS A 379 11.17 -23.32 -12.04
CA LYS A 379 12.30 -24.20 -11.70
C LYS A 379 12.06 -25.66 -12.12
N ARG A 380 10.82 -26.16 -11.96
CA ARG A 380 10.42 -27.50 -12.41
C ARG A 380 10.42 -27.64 -13.93
N ASN A 381 10.05 -26.58 -14.64
CA ASN A 381 10.09 -26.54 -16.10
C ASN A 381 11.50 -26.29 -16.67
N GLY A 382 12.54 -26.35 -15.83
CA GLY A 382 13.93 -26.22 -16.26
C GLY A 382 14.37 -24.78 -16.57
N ASN A 383 13.60 -23.76 -16.17
CA ASN A 383 14.03 -22.37 -16.33
C ASN A 383 15.24 -22.10 -15.40
N PRO A 384 16.42 -21.73 -15.93
CA PRO A 384 17.61 -21.48 -15.13
C PRO A 384 17.52 -20.16 -14.34
N GLU A 385 16.66 -19.21 -14.74
CA GLU A 385 16.52 -17.90 -14.10
C GLU A 385 15.06 -17.50 -13.78
N PRO A 386 14.33 -18.26 -12.94
CA PRO A 386 12.92 -17.97 -12.59
C PRO A 386 12.70 -16.54 -12.05
N TRP A 387 13.69 -16.03 -11.31
CA TRP A 387 13.62 -14.72 -10.68
C TRP A 387 13.51 -13.56 -11.66
N LYS A 388 14.04 -13.69 -12.89
CA LYS A 388 13.91 -12.64 -13.92
C LYS A 388 12.47 -12.53 -14.42
N LYS A 389 11.80 -13.65 -14.65
CA LYS A 389 10.37 -13.68 -15.01
C LYS A 389 9.53 -13.04 -13.90
N ILE A 390 9.74 -13.46 -12.66
CA ILE A 390 9.04 -12.92 -11.50
C ILE A 390 9.32 -11.42 -11.33
N GLN A 391 10.58 -10.98 -11.48
CA GLN A 391 10.94 -9.56 -11.40
C GLN A 391 10.18 -8.72 -12.42
N ALA A 392 10.13 -9.17 -13.68
CA ALA A 392 9.42 -8.51 -14.76
C ALA A 392 7.92 -8.42 -14.48
N GLN A 393 7.30 -9.53 -14.10
CA GLN A 393 5.86 -9.59 -13.75
C GLN A 393 5.51 -8.67 -12.58
N LEU A 394 6.32 -8.71 -11.51
CA LEU A 394 6.10 -7.94 -10.29
C LEU A 394 6.51 -6.46 -10.45
N GLY A 395 7.27 -6.11 -11.48
CA GLY A 395 7.77 -4.75 -11.72
C GLY A 395 8.76 -4.29 -10.65
N HIS A 396 9.60 -5.19 -10.15
CA HIS A 396 10.66 -4.83 -9.22
C HIS A 396 11.85 -4.23 -9.97
N ALA A 397 12.28 -3.04 -9.54
CA ALA A 397 13.38 -2.34 -10.20
C ALA A 397 14.74 -3.04 -10.03
N GLN A 398 14.87 -3.93 -9.05
CA GLN A 398 16.09 -4.64 -8.71
C GLN A 398 15.76 -6.10 -8.45
N LEU A 399 16.61 -6.99 -8.95
CA LEU A 399 16.48 -8.43 -8.76
C LEU A 399 16.71 -8.79 -7.29
N THR A 400 17.68 -8.11 -6.66
CA THR A 400 17.97 -8.21 -5.22
C THR A 400 16.73 -7.95 -4.36
N THR A 401 15.85 -7.02 -4.75
CA THR A 401 14.59 -6.79 -4.03
C THR A 401 13.69 -8.01 -4.12
N THR A 402 13.58 -8.64 -5.29
CA THR A 402 12.80 -9.88 -5.46
C THR A 402 13.38 -11.02 -4.63
N ILE A 403 14.69 -11.26 -4.74
CA ILE A 403 15.38 -12.35 -4.03
C ILE A 403 15.30 -12.14 -2.52
N ASN A 404 15.71 -10.98 -2.00
CA ASN A 404 15.71 -10.73 -0.55
C ASN A 404 14.31 -10.76 0.06
N THR A 405 13.28 -10.50 -0.74
CA THR A 405 11.89 -10.63 -0.30
C THR A 405 11.52 -12.11 -0.21
N TYR A 406 11.73 -12.91 -1.26
CA TYR A 406 11.11 -14.24 -1.37
C TYR A 406 12.01 -15.44 -1.08
N LEU A 407 13.34 -15.26 -1.08
CA LEU A 407 14.31 -16.38 -1.05
C LEU A 407 14.11 -17.30 0.16
N SER A 408 13.98 -16.72 1.36
CA SER A 408 13.80 -17.52 2.58
C SER A 408 12.51 -18.35 2.58
N PHE A 409 11.48 -17.91 1.85
CA PHE A 409 10.22 -18.65 1.77
C PHE A 409 10.31 -19.74 0.72
N VAL A 410 10.91 -19.44 -0.43
CA VAL A 410 11.18 -20.46 -1.44
C VAL A 410 11.94 -21.64 -0.82
N GLU A 411 13.01 -21.39 -0.05
CA GLU A 411 13.76 -22.46 0.64
C GLU A 411 12.89 -23.33 1.56
N ILE A 412 11.99 -22.74 2.34
CA ILE A 412 11.07 -23.47 3.25
C ILE A 412 10.06 -24.32 2.47
N PHE A 413 9.46 -23.75 1.42
CA PHE A 413 8.50 -24.47 0.59
C PHE A 413 9.15 -25.60 -0.23
N GLY A 414 10.45 -25.51 -0.52
CA GLY A 414 11.21 -26.56 -1.21
C GLY A 414 11.47 -27.82 -0.39
N GLN A 415 11.49 -27.72 0.94
CA GLN A 415 11.71 -28.87 1.84
C GLN A 415 10.45 -29.73 2.02
N HIS A 416 9.28 -29.20 1.70
CA HIS A 416 8.01 -29.92 1.77
C HIS A 416 7.70 -30.48 0.38
N GLY A 417 7.98 -31.77 0.15
CA GLY A 417 7.86 -32.46 -1.15
C GLY A 417 6.48 -32.46 -1.83
N HIS A 418 5.50 -31.73 -1.32
CA HIS A 418 4.14 -31.57 -1.84
C HIS A 418 3.92 -30.15 -2.38
N LEU A 419 4.66 -29.76 -3.42
CA LEU A 419 4.51 -28.48 -4.10
C LEU A 419 3.51 -28.63 -5.27
N PHE A 420 2.43 -27.84 -5.25
CA PHE A 420 1.33 -27.91 -6.21
C PHE A 420 1.47 -26.85 -7.32
N ASP A 421 1.13 -27.22 -8.55
CA ASP A 421 1.00 -26.28 -9.66
C ASP A 421 -0.29 -25.47 -9.49
N ALA A 422 -0.18 -24.15 -9.52
CA ALA A 422 -1.34 -23.26 -9.43
C ALA A 422 -2.37 -23.53 -10.56
N ARG A 423 -1.92 -24.01 -11.72
CA ARG A 423 -2.78 -24.41 -12.85
C ARG A 423 -3.50 -25.74 -12.60
N ARG A 424 -2.85 -26.69 -11.91
CA ARG A 424 -3.49 -27.93 -11.43
C ARG A 424 -4.57 -27.67 -10.40
N LEU A 425 -4.45 -26.62 -9.58
CA LEU A 425 -5.53 -26.21 -8.66
C LEU A 425 -6.80 -25.77 -9.41
N LEU A 426 -6.69 -25.44 -10.68
CA LEU A 426 -7.81 -25.07 -11.56
C LEU A 426 -8.25 -26.22 -12.49
N GLY A 427 -7.61 -27.40 -12.40
CA GLY A 427 -7.85 -28.52 -13.32
C GLY A 427 -7.36 -28.27 -14.75
N ILE A 428 -6.48 -27.28 -14.96
CA ILE A 428 -5.97 -26.89 -16.28
C ILE A 428 -4.59 -27.53 -16.43
N GLU A 429 -4.53 -28.77 -16.92
CA GLU A 429 -3.28 -29.37 -17.42
C GLU A 429 -2.92 -28.80 -18.81
N PRO A 430 -1.63 -28.76 -19.19
CA PRO A 430 -1.21 -28.30 -20.53
C PRO A 430 -1.78 -29.14 -21.67
#